data_AF-A0A538BVZ8-F1
#
_entry.id   AF-A0A538BVZ8-F1
#
_cell.length_a   1.000
_cell.length_b   1.000
_cell.length_c   1.000
_cell.angle_alpha   90.00
_cell.angle_beta   90.00
_cell.angle_gamma   90.00
#
_symmetry.space_group_name_H-M   'P 1'
#
loop_
_entity.id
_entity.type
_entity.pdbx_description
1 polymer ?
#
loop_
_entity_poly.entity_id
_entity_poly.type
_entity_poly.pdbx_seq_one_letter_code
_entity_poly.pdbx_strand_id
1 'polypeptide(L)'
;MTTYAAERPLLPAWRGLIGFNMFTALALGAGGWFLGAWIGGQIAVGNDYLIATDQNDVGILMGYLFGLIGWLGGLGFFNYPVSRLLGRPATVREKESGGAARYFTLCTDHKVVGIQYFFGVGIFFFIGGLNAMLMRTELLRPVERAWPAGQYLSLMSLHGTMMIMMTSAFILGPFGNYFVP
;
A
#
# COMPACT_ATOMS: atom_id res chain seq x y z
N MET A 1 -8.78 20.77 -42.86
CA MET A 1 -9.73 19.72 -42.41
C MET A 1 -9.53 19.55 -40.91
N THR A 2 -10.26 20.33 -40.11
CA THR A 2 -10.14 20.32 -38.64
C THR A 2 -11.10 19.28 -38.08
N THR A 3 -10.57 18.10 -37.74
CA THR A 3 -11.33 17.10 -36.98
C THR A 3 -11.52 17.61 -35.57
N TYR A 4 -12.75 18.01 -35.24
CA TYR A 4 -13.19 18.27 -33.88
C TYR A 4 -12.93 17.03 -33.04
N ALA A 5 -11.96 17.11 -32.12
CA ALA A 5 -11.83 16.15 -31.04
C ALA A 5 -13.11 16.25 -30.21
N ALA A 6 -13.98 15.25 -30.31
CA ALA A 6 -15.15 15.17 -29.44
C ALA A 6 -14.66 15.11 -27.99
N GLU A 7 -14.86 16.17 -27.23
CA GLU A 7 -14.61 16.17 -25.78
C GLU A 7 -15.48 15.07 -25.18
N ARG A 8 -14.84 13.97 -24.76
CA ARG A 8 -15.53 12.90 -24.04
C ARG A 8 -16.11 13.52 -22.77
N PRO A 9 -17.39 13.30 -22.44
CA PRO A 9 -17.97 13.84 -21.23
C PRO A 9 -17.14 13.36 -20.03
N LEU A 10 -16.70 14.30 -19.19
CA LEU A 10 -16.01 14.01 -17.93
C LEU A 10 -16.94 13.11 -17.10
N LEU A 11 -16.70 11.80 -17.13
CA LEU A 11 -17.46 10.85 -16.32
C LEU A 11 -17.34 11.31 -14.86
N PRO A 12 -18.44 11.32 -14.10
CA PRO A 12 -18.43 11.90 -12.77
C PRO A 12 -17.46 11.11 -11.87
N ALA A 13 -16.65 11.83 -11.10
CA ALA A 13 -15.49 11.30 -10.37
C ALA A 13 -15.81 10.08 -9.49
N TRP A 14 -17.03 10.00 -8.95
CA TRP A 14 -17.50 8.89 -8.14
C TRP A 14 -17.61 7.55 -8.91
N ARG A 15 -17.86 7.55 -10.23
CA ARG A 15 -17.87 6.31 -11.04
C ARG A 15 -16.45 5.76 -11.27
N GLY A 16 -15.43 6.62 -11.24
CA GLY A 16 -14.02 6.20 -11.22
C GLY A 16 -13.59 5.61 -9.87
N LEU A 17 -14.32 5.91 -8.80
CA LEU A 17 -14.10 5.42 -7.44
C LEU A 17 -14.81 4.08 -7.15
N ILE A 18 -15.70 3.59 -8.02
CA ILE A 18 -16.43 2.31 -7.86
C ILE A 18 -15.82 1.23 -8.79
N GLY A 19 -14.51 1.08 -8.74
CA GLY A 19 -13.76 0.10 -9.55
C GLY A 19 -12.40 -0.20 -8.93
N PHE A 20 -11.48 -0.81 -9.68
CA PHE A 20 -10.12 -1.10 -9.20
C PHE A 20 -9.34 0.19 -8.91
N ASN A 21 -9.25 0.57 -7.64
CA ASN A 21 -8.55 1.75 -7.12
C ASN A 21 -7.93 1.48 -5.75
N MET A 22 -7.26 2.49 -5.19
CA MET A 22 -6.60 2.43 -3.89
C MET A 22 -7.59 2.12 -2.75
N PHE A 23 -8.84 2.60 -2.82
CA PHE A 23 -9.83 2.36 -1.78
C PHE A 23 -10.35 0.93 -1.80
N THR A 24 -10.59 0.36 -2.99
CA THR A 24 -10.92 -1.06 -3.12
C THR A 24 -9.75 -1.95 -2.74
N ALA A 25 -8.51 -1.51 -3.00
CA ALA A 25 -7.30 -2.20 -2.53
C ALA A 25 -7.21 -2.21 -1.00
N LEU A 26 -7.46 -1.07 -0.35
CA LEU A 26 -7.48 -0.99 1.11
C LEU A 26 -8.59 -1.88 1.72
N ALA A 27 -9.80 -1.83 1.16
CA ALA A 27 -10.93 -2.62 1.63
C ALA A 27 -10.71 -4.13 1.45
N LEU A 28 -10.28 -4.56 0.26
CA LEU A 28 -10.00 -5.97 -0.01
C LEU A 28 -8.74 -6.46 0.69
N GLY A 29 -7.75 -5.59 0.91
CA GLY A 29 -6.56 -5.90 1.70
C GLY A 29 -6.92 -6.13 3.18
N ALA A 30 -7.73 -5.26 3.77
CA ALA A 30 -8.23 -5.45 5.14
C ALA A 30 -9.09 -6.71 5.25
N GLY A 31 -10.05 -6.90 4.34
CA GLY A 31 -10.89 -8.10 4.30
C GLY A 31 -10.07 -9.38 4.11
N GLY A 32 -9.07 -9.35 3.23
CA GLY A 32 -8.13 -10.44 3.01
C GLY A 32 -7.31 -10.74 4.26
N TRP A 33 -6.87 -9.73 4.99
CA TRP A 33 -6.13 -9.91 6.24
C TRP A 33 -6.98 -10.63 7.31
N PHE A 34 -8.22 -10.19 7.52
CA PHE A 34 -9.12 -10.85 8.47
C PHE A 34 -9.44 -12.30 8.05
N LEU A 35 -9.66 -12.53 6.77
CA LEU A 35 -9.91 -13.86 6.23
C LEU A 35 -8.68 -14.78 6.40
N GLY A 36 -7.48 -14.28 6.08
CA GLY A 36 -6.23 -15.00 6.27
C GLY A 36 -5.96 -15.30 7.74
N ALA A 37 -6.16 -14.33 8.62
CA ALA A 37 -6.01 -14.51 10.06
C ALA A 37 -7.00 -15.54 10.62
N TRP A 38 -8.24 -15.56 10.12
CA TRP A 38 -9.22 -16.58 10.50
C TRP A 38 -8.82 -17.98 10.02
N ILE A 39 -8.39 -18.12 8.77
CA ILE A 39 -7.92 -19.40 8.21
C ILE A 39 -6.67 -19.89 8.96
N GLY A 40 -5.68 -19.03 9.18
CA GLY A 40 -4.48 -19.36 9.96
C GLY A 40 -4.81 -19.69 11.42
N GLY A 41 -5.85 -19.06 11.96
CA GLY A 41 -6.47 -19.41 13.24
C GLY A 41 -6.96 -20.86 13.28
N GLN A 42 -7.69 -21.30 12.24
CA GLN A 42 -8.17 -22.69 12.14
C GLN A 42 -7.02 -23.69 11.95
N ILE A 43 -5.97 -23.34 11.21
CA ILE A 43 -4.80 -24.21 10.98
C ILE A 43 -3.95 -24.36 12.25
N ALA A 44 -3.90 -23.32 13.08
CA ALA A 44 -3.16 -23.34 14.34
C ALA A 44 -3.85 -24.19 15.43
N VAL A 45 -5.12 -24.57 15.25
CA VAL A 45 -5.84 -25.43 16.20
C VAL A 45 -5.18 -26.81 16.23
N GLY A 46 -4.62 -27.18 17.38
CA GLY A 46 -4.02 -28.49 17.62
C GLY A 46 -2.54 -28.63 17.28
N ASN A 47 -1.85 -27.54 16.92
CA ASN A 47 -0.40 -27.52 16.74
C ASN A 47 0.28 -26.66 17.82
N ASP A 48 1.40 -27.15 18.38
CA ASP A 48 2.16 -26.57 19.49
C ASP A 48 2.96 -25.29 19.14
N TYR A 49 2.49 -24.47 18.19
CA TYR A 49 3.14 -23.20 17.81
C TYR A 49 2.97 -22.07 18.85
N LEU A 50 2.31 -22.35 19.98
CA LEU A 50 1.91 -21.37 21.01
C LEU A 50 2.79 -21.41 22.27
N ILE A 51 3.81 -22.26 22.33
CA ILE A 51 4.49 -22.59 23.60
C ILE A 51 5.53 -21.53 24.04
N ALA A 52 5.96 -20.62 23.16
CA ALA A 52 6.98 -19.62 23.49
C ALA A 52 6.60 -18.16 23.19
N THR A 53 5.47 -17.94 22.51
CA THR A 53 5.01 -16.61 22.08
C THR A 53 3.49 -16.59 22.24
N ASP A 54 2.95 -15.56 22.90
CA ASP A 54 1.50 -15.33 23.08
C ASP A 54 0.83 -14.88 21.75
N GLN A 55 1.40 -15.27 20.61
CA GLN A 55 0.97 -14.87 19.28
C GLN A 55 0.75 -16.08 18.38
N ASN A 56 -0.29 -16.01 17.55
CA ASN A 56 -0.54 -16.99 16.51
C ASN A 56 0.22 -16.60 15.23
N ASP A 57 1.48 -17.04 15.15
CA ASP A 57 2.37 -16.74 14.02
C ASP A 57 1.78 -17.20 12.67
N VAL A 58 1.09 -18.34 12.65
CA VAL A 58 0.42 -18.87 11.45
C VAL A 58 -0.72 -17.95 11.01
N GLY A 59 -1.53 -17.47 11.96
CA GLY A 59 -2.58 -16.48 11.74
C GLY A 59 -2.03 -15.17 11.19
N ILE A 60 -0.94 -14.66 11.78
CA ILE A 60 -0.28 -13.43 11.34
C ILE A 60 0.25 -13.58 9.91
N LEU A 61 0.97 -14.67 9.63
CA LEU A 61 1.51 -14.97 8.29
C LEU A 61 0.40 -15.06 7.25
N MET A 62 -0.65 -15.83 7.52
CA MET A 62 -1.79 -16.00 6.60
C MET A 62 -2.55 -14.69 6.42
N GLY A 63 -2.72 -13.91 7.49
CA GLY A 63 -3.29 -12.57 7.42
C GLY A 63 -2.50 -11.66 6.45
N TYR A 64 -1.17 -11.59 6.59
CA TYR A 64 -0.35 -10.79 5.67
C TYR A 64 -0.39 -11.31 4.23
N LEU A 65 -0.39 -12.62 4.02
CA LEU A 65 -0.44 -13.23 2.69
C LEU A 65 -1.75 -12.94 1.97
N PHE A 66 -2.89 -13.22 2.61
CA PHE A 66 -4.20 -12.95 2.02
C PHE A 66 -4.50 -11.46 1.94
N GLY A 67 -4.01 -10.65 2.88
CA GLY A 67 -4.09 -9.20 2.83
C GLY A 67 -3.32 -8.62 1.63
N LEU A 68 -2.11 -9.11 1.36
CA LEU A 68 -1.33 -8.71 0.18
C LEU A 68 -2.06 -9.08 -1.13
N ILE A 69 -2.59 -10.31 -1.22
CA ILE A 69 -3.35 -10.74 -2.40
C ILE A 69 -4.62 -9.90 -2.59
N GLY A 70 -5.35 -9.64 -1.50
CA GLY A 70 -6.55 -8.80 -1.52
C GLY A 70 -6.24 -7.37 -1.97
N TRP A 71 -5.14 -6.78 -1.47
CA TRP A 71 -4.66 -5.47 -1.89
C TRP A 71 -4.34 -5.42 -3.38
N LEU A 72 -3.52 -6.36 -3.87
CA LEU A 72 -3.14 -6.43 -5.30
C LEU A 72 -4.35 -6.66 -6.20
N GLY A 73 -5.29 -7.50 -5.76
CA GLY A 73 -6.56 -7.72 -6.43
C GLY A 73 -7.43 -6.46 -6.48
N GLY A 74 -7.51 -5.71 -5.39
CA GLY A 74 -8.26 -4.46 -5.34
C GLY A 74 -7.65 -3.33 -6.16
N LEU A 75 -6.33 -3.31 -6.37
CA LEU A 75 -5.70 -2.43 -7.36
C LEU A 75 -5.99 -2.85 -8.82
N GLY A 76 -6.51 -4.06 -9.02
CA GLY A 76 -6.80 -4.61 -10.34
C GLY A 76 -5.59 -5.19 -11.05
N PHE A 77 -4.51 -5.49 -10.33
CA PHE A 77 -3.29 -6.08 -10.87
C PHE A 77 -3.59 -7.37 -11.65
N PHE A 78 -4.43 -8.24 -11.09
CA PHE A 78 -4.79 -9.53 -11.71
C PHE A 78 -5.69 -9.41 -12.94
N ASN A 79 -6.30 -8.26 -13.20
CA ASN A 79 -7.22 -8.11 -14.33
C ASN A 79 -6.51 -8.31 -15.69
N TYR A 80 -5.26 -7.86 -15.82
CA TYR A 80 -4.47 -8.06 -17.04
C TYR A 80 -4.00 -9.52 -17.21
N PRO A 81 -3.29 -10.16 -16.26
CA PRO A 81 -2.90 -11.57 -16.41
C PRO A 81 -4.09 -12.52 -16.60
N VAL A 82 -5.17 -12.34 -15.84
CA VAL A 82 -6.35 -13.23 -15.93
C VAL A 82 -7.07 -13.05 -17.26
N SER A 83 -7.23 -11.82 -17.76
CA SER A 83 -7.85 -11.61 -19.08
C SER A 83 -7.02 -12.24 -20.21
N ARG A 84 -5.69 -12.23 -20.08
CA ARG A 84 -4.79 -12.87 -21.04
C ARG A 84 -4.86 -14.39 -20.98
N LEU A 85 -4.94 -14.98 -19.78
CA LEU A 85 -5.15 -16.44 -19.62
C LEU A 85 -6.50 -16.89 -20.20
N LEU A 86 -7.51 -16.03 -20.15
CA LEU A 86 -8.85 -16.30 -20.72
C LEU A 86 -8.94 -16.00 -22.24
N GLY A 87 -7.83 -15.66 -22.91
CA GLY A 87 -7.81 -15.40 -24.35
C GLY A 87 -8.55 -14.13 -24.80
N ARG A 88 -8.85 -13.21 -23.88
CA ARG A 88 -9.52 -11.94 -24.22
C ARG A 88 -8.53 -10.99 -24.93
N PRO A 89 -8.99 -10.17 -25.89
CA PRO A 89 -8.13 -9.21 -26.56
C PRO A 89 -7.58 -8.20 -25.54
N ALA A 90 -6.32 -7.78 -25.75
CA ALA A 90 -5.71 -6.77 -24.90
C ALA A 90 -6.48 -5.46 -25.05
N THR A 91 -7.25 -5.08 -24.04
CA THR A 91 -7.86 -3.75 -24.02
C THR A 91 -6.73 -2.76 -23.80
N VAL A 92 -6.33 -2.02 -24.83
CA VAL A 92 -5.54 -0.78 -24.69
C VAL A 92 -6.48 0.24 -24.07
N ARG A 93 -6.85 0.02 -22.81
CA ARG A 93 -7.65 0.99 -22.07
C ARG A 93 -6.70 2.12 -21.74
N GLU A 94 -6.66 3.11 -22.61
CA GLU A 94 -6.25 4.47 -22.28
C GLU A 94 -7.05 4.85 -21.03
N LYS A 95 -6.47 4.61 -19.84
CA LYS A 95 -6.98 5.17 -18.58
C LYS A 95 -6.58 6.64 -18.55
N GLU A 96 -6.96 7.38 -19.59
CA GLU A 96 -7.07 8.83 -19.56
C GLU A 96 -8.45 9.17 -18.97
N SER A 97 -8.70 8.67 -17.76
CA SER A 97 -9.77 9.25 -16.96
C SER A 97 -9.28 10.62 -16.52
N GLY A 98 -9.81 11.68 -17.13
CA GLY A 98 -9.65 13.02 -16.59
C GLY A 98 -10.17 13.08 -15.15
N GLY A 99 -9.52 13.89 -14.30
CA GLY A 99 -9.95 14.15 -12.93
C GLY A 99 -9.15 13.45 -11.82
N ALA A 100 -9.51 13.74 -10.56
CA ALA A 100 -8.76 13.34 -9.37
C ALA A 100 -8.69 11.82 -9.15
N ALA A 101 -9.66 11.05 -9.65
CA ALA A 101 -9.68 9.59 -9.53
C ALA A 101 -8.46 8.91 -10.19
N ARG A 102 -7.82 9.58 -11.15
CA ARG A 102 -6.61 9.13 -11.84
C ARG A 102 -5.46 8.84 -10.86
N TYR A 103 -5.29 9.67 -9.84
CA TYR A 103 -4.21 9.51 -8.86
C TYR A 103 -4.41 8.33 -7.91
N PHE A 104 -5.62 7.76 -7.85
CA PHE A 104 -5.94 6.62 -6.98
C PHE A 104 -6.07 5.31 -7.74
N THR A 105 -5.75 5.26 -9.03
CA THR A 105 -5.76 4.05 -9.85
C THR A 105 -4.37 3.78 -10.43
N LEU A 106 -4.12 2.54 -10.87
CA LEU A 106 -3.01 2.23 -11.75
C LEU A 106 -3.11 3.08 -13.04
N CYS A 107 -2.03 3.81 -13.32
CA CYS A 107 -1.87 4.68 -14.49
C CYS A 107 -0.54 4.37 -15.17
N THR A 108 -0.50 4.56 -16.49
CA THR A 108 0.71 4.36 -17.32
C THR A 108 1.52 5.64 -17.51
N ASP A 109 0.98 6.80 -17.12
CA ASP A 109 1.67 8.09 -17.21
C ASP A 109 2.68 8.24 -16.08
N HIS A 110 3.96 8.32 -16.44
CA HIS A 110 5.09 8.43 -15.54
C HIS A 110 5.00 9.66 -14.61
N LYS A 111 4.35 10.76 -15.04
CA LYS A 111 4.14 11.95 -14.19
C LYS A 111 3.14 11.68 -13.08
N VAL A 112 2.05 10.98 -13.39
CA VAL A 112 1.05 10.58 -12.37
C VAL A 112 1.66 9.61 -11.39
N VAL A 113 2.42 8.63 -11.90
CA VAL A 113 3.15 7.68 -11.05
C VAL A 113 4.14 8.42 -10.15
N GLY A 114 4.90 9.38 -10.67
CA GLY A 114 5.80 10.22 -9.87
C GLY A 114 5.08 10.94 -8.71
N ILE A 115 3.90 11.50 -8.97
CA ILE A 115 3.08 12.14 -7.92
C ILE A 115 2.57 11.11 -6.90
N GLN A 116 2.12 9.93 -7.35
CA GLN A 116 1.70 8.84 -6.46
C GLN A 116 2.85 8.40 -5.53
N TYR A 117 4.05 8.24 -6.07
CA TYR A 117 5.26 7.94 -5.30
C TYR A 117 5.59 9.05 -4.30
N PHE A 118 5.46 10.32 -4.68
CA PHE A 118 5.75 11.45 -3.80
C PHE A 118 4.89 11.40 -2.53
N PHE A 119 3.57 11.24 -2.69
CA PHE A 119 2.67 11.14 -1.54
C PHE A 119 2.83 9.82 -0.79
N GLY A 120 3.02 8.69 -1.49
CA GLY A 120 3.24 7.39 -0.87
C GLY A 120 4.46 7.38 0.04
N VAL A 121 5.63 7.76 -0.50
CA VAL A 121 6.87 7.84 0.27
C VAL A 121 6.81 8.93 1.32
N GLY A 122 6.17 10.07 1.03
CA GLY A 122 5.99 11.17 1.98
C GLY A 122 5.23 10.75 3.25
N ILE A 123 4.19 9.90 3.12
CA ILE A 123 3.45 9.36 4.27
C ILE A 123 4.35 8.47 5.13
N PHE A 124 5.10 7.54 4.54
CA PHE A 124 6.01 6.69 5.31
C PHE A 124 7.17 7.46 5.92
N PHE A 125 7.67 8.49 5.23
CA PHE A 125 8.65 9.41 5.78
C PHE A 125 8.09 10.15 7.01
N PHE A 126 6.85 10.64 6.93
CA PHE A 126 6.17 11.26 8.06
C PHE A 126 6.00 10.29 9.24
N ILE A 127 5.59 9.04 8.99
CA ILE A 127 5.46 8.01 10.04
C ILE A 127 6.81 7.71 10.68
N GLY A 128 7.87 7.53 9.89
CA GLY A 128 9.21 7.33 10.42
C GLY A 128 9.71 8.54 11.23
N GLY A 129 9.41 9.77 10.80
CA GLY A 129 9.70 10.99 11.55
C GLY A 129 8.91 11.07 12.86
N LEU A 130 7.66 10.64 12.86
CA LEU A 130 6.83 10.53 14.06
C LEU A 130 7.43 9.53 15.06
N ASN A 131 7.91 8.37 14.59
CA ASN A 131 8.62 7.41 15.44
C ASN A 131 9.87 8.03 16.10
N ALA A 132 10.60 8.91 15.40
CA ALA A 132 11.71 9.65 16.01
C ALA A 132 11.25 10.61 17.10
N MET A 133 10.12 11.30 16.89
CA MET A 133 9.56 12.17 17.93
C MET A 133 9.14 11.36 19.16
N LEU A 134 8.55 10.16 18.98
CA LEU A 134 8.20 9.27 20.09
C LEU A 134 9.44 8.80 20.88
N MET A 135 10.54 8.43 20.21
CA MET A 135 11.79 8.13 20.90
C MET A 135 12.32 9.35 21.65
N ARG A 136 12.25 10.52 21.03
CA ARG A 136 12.70 11.77 21.66
C ARG A 136 11.88 12.12 22.90
N THR A 137 10.59 11.80 22.93
CA THR A 137 9.77 12.02 24.14
C THR A 137 10.21 11.17 25.33
N GLU A 138 10.71 9.95 25.10
CA GLU A 138 11.24 9.09 26.16
C GLU A 138 12.54 9.67 26.73
N LEU A 139 13.40 10.19 25.85
CA LEU A 139 14.70 10.78 26.22
C LEU A 139 14.62 12.14 26.93
N LEU A 140 13.42 12.71 27.14
CA LEU A 140 13.26 13.99 27.86
C LEU A 140 13.56 13.86 29.35
N ARG A 141 13.49 12.66 29.91
CA ARG A 141 13.75 12.39 31.34
C ARG A 141 14.51 11.08 31.49
N PRO A 142 15.36 10.94 32.52
CA PRO A 142 16.21 9.75 32.69
C PRO A 142 15.48 8.52 33.27
N VAL A 143 14.17 8.62 33.54
CA VAL A 143 13.37 7.53 34.09
C VAL A 143 12.38 7.06 33.03
N GLU A 144 12.34 5.75 32.80
CA GLU A 144 11.43 5.13 31.83
C GLU A 144 9.97 5.46 32.16
N ARG A 145 9.21 5.98 31.18
CA ARG A 145 7.83 6.43 31.43
C ARG A 145 6.84 6.06 30.34
N ALA A 146 7.19 6.20 29.06
CA ALA A 146 6.23 5.97 27.98
C ALA A 146 6.31 4.55 27.44
N TRP A 147 7.51 3.98 27.33
CA TRP A 147 7.70 2.69 26.66
C TRP A 147 8.72 1.80 27.38
N PRO A 148 8.42 0.50 27.60
CA PRO A 148 9.40 -0.46 28.08
C PRO A 148 10.57 -0.64 27.09
N ALA A 149 11.74 -1.06 27.58
CA ALA A 149 12.96 -1.25 26.79
C ALA A 149 12.76 -2.04 25.48
N GLY A 150 11.97 -3.12 25.51
CA GLY A 150 11.67 -3.92 24.30
C GLY A 150 10.93 -3.10 23.23
N GLN A 151 9.94 -2.31 23.63
CA GLN A 151 9.16 -1.48 22.71
C GLN A 151 9.95 -0.29 22.18
N TYR A 152 10.82 0.30 23.01
CA TYR A 152 11.76 1.34 22.56
C TYR A 152 12.70 0.81 21.46
N LEU A 153 13.27 -0.39 21.63
CA LEU A 153 14.12 -1.03 20.63
C LEU A 153 13.36 -1.32 19.33
N SER A 154 12.09 -1.75 19.41
CA SER A 154 11.23 -1.91 18.24
C SER A 154 10.97 -0.59 17.54
N LEU A 155 10.65 0.49 18.27
CA LEU A 155 10.43 1.83 17.70
C LEU A 155 11.68 2.38 17.00
N MET A 156 12.86 2.18 17.59
CA MET A 156 14.15 2.57 17.00
C MET A 156 14.41 1.82 15.70
N SER A 157 14.18 0.50 15.71
CA SER A 157 14.35 -0.35 14.52
C SER A 157 13.36 0.05 13.41
N LEU A 158 12.10 0.32 13.74
CA LEU A 158 11.08 0.78 12.78
C LEU A 158 11.42 2.15 12.21
N HIS A 159 11.87 3.11 13.03
CA HIS A 159 12.34 4.41 12.57
C HIS A 159 13.49 4.28 11.57
N GLY A 160 14.55 3.55 11.94
CA GLY A 160 15.75 3.42 11.12
C GLY A 160 15.47 2.72 9.78
N THR A 161 14.73 1.62 9.81
CA THR A 161 14.36 0.88 8.58
C THR A 161 13.48 1.73 7.66
N MET A 162 12.47 2.42 8.18
CA MET A 162 11.64 3.32 7.37
C MET A 162 12.46 4.47 6.79
N MET A 163 13.33 5.12 7.56
CA MET A 163 14.12 6.25 7.07
C MET A 163 15.09 5.87 5.95
N ILE A 164 15.84 4.77 6.09
CA ILE A 164 16.81 4.33 5.08
C ILE A 164 16.10 3.96 3.77
N MET A 165 15.01 3.19 3.88
CA MET A 165 14.26 2.73 2.70
C MET A 165 13.50 3.87 2.02
N MET A 166 12.90 4.78 2.79
CA MET A 166 12.12 5.89 2.24
C MET A 166 13.00 7.02 1.72
N THR A 167 14.15 7.32 2.33
CA THR A 167 15.05 8.38 1.84
C THR A 167 15.59 8.04 0.45
N SER A 168 16.01 6.80 0.23
CA SER A 168 16.45 6.34 -1.09
C SER A 168 15.30 6.33 -2.11
N ALA A 169 14.12 5.82 -1.73
CA ALA A 169 12.94 5.80 -2.59
C ALA A 169 12.40 7.21 -2.91
N PHE A 170 12.55 8.18 -2.01
CA PHE A 170 12.06 9.55 -2.20
C PHE A 170 12.82 10.31 -3.28
N ILE A 171 14.12 10.06 -3.40
CA ILE A 171 14.94 10.66 -4.44
C ILE A 171 14.69 9.95 -5.77
N LEU A 172 14.74 8.62 -5.78
CA LEU A 172 14.71 7.85 -7.03
C LEU A 172 13.29 7.69 -7.61
N GLY A 173 12.29 7.48 -6.77
CA GLY A 173 10.93 7.18 -7.21
C GLY A 173 10.20 8.40 -7.78
N PRO A 174 9.85 9.41 -6.95
CA PRO A 174 9.14 10.60 -7.38
C PRO A 174 9.88 11.39 -8.45
N PHE A 175 11.13 11.78 -8.20
CA PHE A 175 11.88 12.62 -9.13
C PHE A 175 12.28 11.83 -10.38
N GLY A 176 12.70 10.57 -10.23
CA GLY A 176 13.01 9.71 -11.37
C GLY A 176 11.81 9.57 -12.31
N ASN A 177 10.66 9.12 -11.81
CA ASN A 177 9.48 8.94 -12.66
C ASN A 177 8.90 10.27 -13.17
N TYR A 178 8.98 11.37 -12.42
CA TYR A 178 8.38 12.63 -12.86
C TYR A 178 9.24 13.37 -13.90
N PHE A 179 10.56 13.41 -13.71
CA PHE A 179 11.48 14.17 -14.56
C PHE A 179 12.12 13.34 -15.68
N VAL A 180 12.21 12.02 -15.53
CA VAL A 180 12.77 11.10 -16.53
C VAL A 180 11.66 10.16 -17.03
N PRO A 181 11.21 10.29 -18.29
CA PRO A 181 10.17 9.44 -18.89
C PRO A 181 10.67 8.04 -19.28
#